data_AF-A0A0Q6DXJ2-F1
#
_entry.id   AF-A0A0Q6DXJ2-F1
#
_cell.length_a   1.000
_cell.length_b   1.000
_cell.length_c   1.000
_cell.angle_alpha   90.00
_cell.angle_beta   90.00
_cell.angle_gamma   90.00
#
_symmetry.space_group_name_H-M   'P 1'
#
loop_
_entity.id
_entity.type
_entity.pdbx_description
1 polymer ?
#
loop_
_entity_poly.entity_id
_entity_poly.type
_entity_poly.pdbx_seq_one_letter_code
_entity_poly.pdbx_strand_id
1 'polypeptide(L)'
;MAIDLTGVGLITNLYAALQDKQPGPSCMQAAQIIVDAVRQRKGPVVIATGFPEGAGVPETDGPVGAALIARALFLGLGIETVILVDNDWEEMMVGTCRGAGLAPLPFPEDGQIRSIEFVRPVYVRTVPKDAVGCKAATDALLSETRPSLVLSIERPGANANGLYHGLGGRPLDGMVADLDQFFRNAQEQDIPFIAIGDGGNELGMGVIAEALPTFSPKAKDCGIPGRGGVGAATAADHLIIANVSNWGATGLVAALSCLLENPVVFHEPSLEKRCIELCVTFGGVDGMFMAPEPAVDGIHADEWFGLVTALRGSVMRALGHSTNWKGDSGDWRQIK
;
A
#
# COMPACT_ATOMS: atom_id res chain seq x y z
N MET A 1 -3.50 -0.80 14.58
CA MET A 1 -2.46 -0.96 13.54
C MET A 1 -1.05 -0.92 14.11
N ALA A 2 -0.80 -0.28 15.25
CA ALA A 2 0.50 -0.28 15.93
C ALA A 2 0.69 -1.43 16.96
N ILE A 3 -0.12 -2.48 16.89
CA ILE A 3 0.09 -3.70 17.69
C ILE A 3 1.10 -4.55 16.93
N ASP A 4 2.10 -5.07 17.63
CA ASP A 4 3.11 -5.97 17.08
C ASP A 4 2.54 -7.40 16.98
N LEU A 5 1.87 -7.68 15.87
CA LEU A 5 1.30 -8.98 15.55
C LEU A 5 2.38 -9.97 15.09
N THR A 6 3.40 -9.47 14.38
CA THR A 6 4.51 -10.28 13.86
C THR A 6 5.59 -10.60 14.90
N GLY A 7 5.65 -9.82 15.99
CA GLY A 7 6.64 -9.99 17.06
C GLY A 7 8.03 -9.47 16.70
N VAL A 8 8.16 -8.67 15.63
CA VAL A 8 9.42 -8.09 15.16
C VAL A 8 9.92 -6.98 16.10
N GLY A 9 9.03 -6.35 16.88
CA GLY A 9 9.37 -5.35 17.90
C GLY A 9 9.65 -3.94 17.37
N LEU A 10 9.47 -3.69 16.07
CA LEU A 10 9.85 -2.42 15.44
C LEU A 10 8.70 -1.38 15.42
N ILE A 11 7.45 -1.86 15.30
CA ILE A 11 6.28 -1.02 15.06
C ILE A 11 6.06 0.07 16.12
N THR A 12 6.36 -0.21 17.40
CA THR A 12 6.18 0.79 18.47
C THR A 12 7.07 2.01 18.25
N ASN A 13 8.33 1.79 17.85
CA ASN A 13 9.29 2.86 17.62
C ASN A 13 9.00 3.62 16.33
N LEU A 14 8.63 2.91 15.26
CA LEU A 14 8.21 3.53 14.00
C LEU A 14 6.99 4.41 14.19
N TYR A 15 5.97 3.90 14.90
CA TYR A 15 4.75 4.66 15.15
C TYR A 15 5.02 5.90 16.02
N ALA A 16 5.90 5.79 17.04
CA ALA A 16 6.32 6.95 17.84
C ALA A 16 7.04 8.00 16.97
N ALA A 17 8.00 7.59 16.14
CA ALA A 17 8.70 8.49 15.22
C ALA A 17 7.75 9.17 14.22
N LEU A 18 6.74 8.43 13.73
CA LEU A 18 5.70 9.00 12.88
C LEU A 18 4.88 10.03 13.65
N GLN A 19 4.43 9.75 14.87
CA GLN A 19 3.61 10.69 15.64
C GLN A 19 4.36 11.98 15.97
N ASP A 20 5.68 11.94 16.14
CA ASP A 20 6.51 13.13 16.34
C ASP A 20 6.57 14.03 15.10
N LYS A 21 6.61 13.43 13.89
CA LYS A 21 6.70 14.17 12.61
C LYS A 21 5.34 14.51 11.99
N GLN A 22 4.35 13.64 12.18
CA GLN A 22 3.02 13.67 11.60
C GLN A 22 1.99 13.18 12.65
N PRO A 23 1.62 14.05 13.62
CA PRO A 23 0.72 13.67 14.70
C PRO A 23 -0.71 13.41 14.23
N GLY A 24 -1.38 12.47 14.90
CA GLY A 24 -2.79 12.19 14.72
C GLY A 24 -3.10 10.93 13.89
N PRO A 25 -4.37 10.73 13.52
CA PRO A 25 -4.85 9.50 12.91
C PRO A 25 -4.44 9.43 11.43
N SER A 26 -3.26 8.84 11.16
CA SER A 26 -2.67 8.76 9.82
C SER A 26 -3.63 8.23 8.74
N CYS A 27 -4.35 7.14 8.97
CA CYS A 27 -5.31 6.62 7.96
C CYS A 27 -6.49 7.55 7.69
N MET A 28 -7.00 8.26 8.70
CA MET A 28 -8.11 9.21 8.50
C MET A 28 -7.66 10.47 7.76
N GLN A 29 -6.48 10.99 8.09
CA GLN A 29 -5.88 12.11 7.37
C GLN A 29 -5.57 11.72 5.92
N ALA A 30 -5.02 10.53 5.67
CA ALA A 30 -4.80 9.99 4.33
C ALA A 30 -6.11 9.86 3.54
N ALA A 31 -7.17 9.33 4.16
CA ALA A 31 -8.49 9.24 3.52
C ALA A 31 -9.01 10.63 3.11
N GLN A 32 -8.83 11.65 3.95
CA GLN A 32 -9.20 13.03 3.63
C GLN A 32 -8.39 13.57 2.44
N ILE A 33 -7.07 13.38 2.44
CA ILE A 33 -6.19 13.77 1.32
C ILE A 33 -6.64 13.12 0.01
N ILE A 34 -6.96 11.82 0.02
CA ILE A 34 -7.46 11.10 -1.16
C ILE A 34 -8.77 11.70 -1.67
N VAL A 35 -9.74 11.89 -0.78
CA VAL A 35 -11.05 12.45 -1.14
C VAL A 35 -10.90 13.85 -1.74
N ASP A 36 -10.05 14.68 -1.15
CA ASP A 36 -9.82 16.05 -1.64
C ASP A 36 -9.08 16.04 -2.98
N ALA A 37 -8.03 15.23 -3.12
CA ALA A 37 -7.25 15.12 -4.35
C ALA A 37 -8.10 14.65 -5.54
N VAL A 38 -8.88 13.57 -5.36
CA VAL A 38 -9.76 13.01 -6.41
C VAL A 38 -10.89 13.98 -6.79
N ARG A 39 -11.37 14.80 -5.84
CA ARG A 39 -12.39 15.83 -6.14
C ARG A 39 -11.83 17.05 -6.86
N GLN A 40 -10.58 17.42 -6.59
CA GLN A 40 -9.93 18.62 -7.15
C GLN A 40 -9.24 18.36 -8.48
N ARG A 41 -8.68 17.16 -8.68
CA ARG A 41 -7.91 16.79 -9.86
C ARG A 41 -8.61 15.66 -10.60
N LYS A 42 -8.74 15.81 -11.91
CA LYS A 42 -9.19 14.72 -12.79
C LYS A 42 -8.01 13.82 -13.11
N GLY A 43 -8.18 12.52 -12.95
CA GLY A 43 -7.16 11.52 -13.25
C GLY A 43 -7.25 10.34 -12.29
N PRO A 44 -6.73 9.18 -12.67
CA PRO A 44 -6.74 8.00 -11.82
C PRO A 44 -5.88 8.21 -10.58
N VAL A 45 -6.02 7.32 -9.61
CA VAL A 45 -4.99 7.13 -8.58
C VAL A 45 -3.96 6.14 -9.12
N VAL A 46 -2.68 6.43 -8.94
CA VAL A 46 -1.61 5.48 -9.27
C VAL A 46 -1.08 4.87 -7.97
N ILE A 47 -1.05 3.54 -7.87
CA ILE A 47 -0.54 2.81 -6.71
C ILE A 47 0.69 2.01 -7.13
N ALA A 48 1.86 2.28 -6.56
CA ALA A 48 3.06 1.46 -6.76
C ALA A 48 3.25 0.50 -5.59
N THR A 49 3.56 -0.76 -5.89
CA THR A 49 3.74 -1.79 -4.86
C THR A 49 4.69 -2.89 -5.31
N GLY A 50 5.11 -3.70 -4.33
CA GLY A 50 5.88 -4.92 -4.51
C GLY A 50 7.30 -4.76 -3.99
N PHE A 51 7.70 -5.76 -3.20
CA PHE A 51 9.01 -5.88 -2.59
C PHE A 51 9.64 -7.24 -2.99
N PRO A 52 10.91 -7.27 -3.41
CA PRO A 52 11.56 -8.51 -3.84
C PRO A 52 12.13 -9.32 -2.68
N GLU A 53 11.66 -10.56 -2.55
CA GLU A 53 12.24 -11.54 -1.65
C GLU A 53 13.13 -12.59 -2.32
N GLY A 54 14.13 -13.04 -1.57
CA GLY A 54 15.10 -14.06 -2.00
C GLY A 54 15.64 -13.82 -3.42
N ALA A 55 15.20 -14.63 -4.37
CA ALA A 55 15.62 -14.58 -5.78
C ALA A 55 14.99 -13.44 -6.61
N GLY A 56 14.32 -12.46 -5.99
CA GLY A 56 13.61 -11.38 -6.67
C GLY A 56 12.10 -11.66 -6.86
N VAL A 57 11.56 -12.61 -6.10
CA VAL A 57 10.15 -13.01 -6.15
C VAL A 57 9.33 -11.97 -5.38
N PRO A 58 8.15 -11.55 -5.86
CA PRO A 58 7.37 -10.55 -5.14
C PRO A 58 6.82 -11.13 -3.84
N GLU A 59 6.86 -10.36 -2.76
CA GLU A 59 6.17 -10.77 -1.53
C GLU A 59 4.65 -10.48 -1.57
N THR A 60 3.94 -11.00 -0.58
CA THR A 60 2.49 -10.81 -0.42
C THR A 60 2.12 -9.50 0.31
N ASP A 61 3.03 -8.91 1.07
CA ASP A 61 2.82 -7.58 1.65
C ASP A 61 2.98 -6.48 0.62
N GLY A 62 2.02 -5.55 0.58
CA GLY A 62 1.86 -4.57 -0.48
C GLY A 62 0.79 -4.89 -1.53
N PRO A 63 0.96 -5.91 -2.39
CA PRO A 63 0.05 -6.18 -3.48
C PRO A 63 -1.42 -6.38 -3.06
N VAL A 64 -1.65 -7.10 -1.95
CA VAL A 64 -3.02 -7.33 -1.43
C VAL A 64 -3.66 -6.00 -1.01
N GLY A 65 -2.93 -5.18 -0.25
CA GLY A 65 -3.36 -3.85 0.18
C GLY A 65 -3.61 -2.91 -0.99
N ALA A 66 -2.73 -2.90 -2.00
CA ALA A 66 -2.89 -2.11 -3.22
C ALA A 66 -4.18 -2.48 -3.97
N ALA A 67 -4.47 -3.77 -4.13
CA ALA A 67 -5.69 -4.24 -4.79
C ALA A 67 -6.95 -3.86 -3.99
N LEU A 68 -6.91 -3.94 -2.65
CA LEU A 68 -8.06 -3.59 -1.81
C LEU A 68 -8.29 -2.08 -1.72
N ILE A 69 -7.23 -1.27 -1.75
CA ILE A 69 -7.34 0.19 -1.90
C ILE A 69 -7.97 0.51 -3.25
N ALA A 70 -7.49 -0.08 -4.36
CA ALA A 70 -8.06 0.14 -5.69
C ALA A 70 -9.57 -0.18 -5.73
N ARG A 71 -9.97 -1.30 -5.11
CA ARG A 71 -11.39 -1.66 -4.93
C ARG A 71 -12.16 -0.62 -4.13
N ALA A 72 -11.61 -0.15 -3.02
CA ALA A 72 -12.25 0.83 -2.16
C ALA A 72 -12.42 2.19 -2.87
N LEU A 73 -11.42 2.63 -3.63
CA LEU A 73 -11.46 3.84 -4.45
C LEU A 73 -12.56 3.75 -5.51
N PHE A 74 -12.65 2.64 -6.23
CA PHE A 74 -13.71 2.43 -7.21
C PHE A 74 -15.12 2.46 -6.56
N LEU A 75 -15.32 1.74 -5.45
CA LEU A 75 -16.63 1.63 -4.82
C LEU A 75 -17.06 2.89 -4.05
N GLY A 76 -16.10 3.63 -3.48
CA GLY A 76 -16.37 4.79 -2.66
C GLY A 76 -16.40 6.09 -3.44
N LEU A 77 -15.55 6.23 -4.45
CA LEU A 77 -15.30 7.47 -5.17
C LEU A 77 -15.56 7.37 -6.68
N GLY A 78 -15.77 6.16 -7.22
CA GLY A 78 -15.99 5.96 -8.65
C GLY A 78 -14.76 6.31 -9.49
N ILE A 79 -13.56 6.24 -8.89
CA ILE A 79 -12.30 6.57 -9.57
C ILE A 79 -11.51 5.30 -9.89
N GLU A 80 -10.91 5.29 -11.07
CA GLU A 80 -10.08 4.22 -11.59
C GLU A 80 -8.68 4.27 -10.97
N THR A 81 -8.05 3.11 -10.92
CA THR A 81 -6.69 2.96 -10.38
C THR A 81 -5.78 2.34 -11.43
N VAL A 82 -4.55 2.84 -11.50
CA VAL A 82 -3.43 2.18 -12.19
C VAL A 82 -2.49 1.62 -11.12
N ILE A 83 -2.28 0.30 -11.12
CA ILE A 83 -1.30 -0.34 -10.24
C ILE A 83 -0.01 -0.53 -11.02
N LEU A 84 1.08 0.02 -10.48
CA LEU A 84 2.42 0.01 -11.04
C LEU A 84 3.28 -1.05 -10.32
N VAL A 85 3.80 -2.02 -11.07
CA VAL A 85 4.67 -3.10 -10.55
C VAL A 85 5.87 -3.32 -11.47
N ASP A 86 6.91 -3.98 -10.98
CA ASP A 86 8.03 -4.42 -11.83
C ASP A 86 7.53 -5.43 -12.89
N ASN A 87 8.20 -5.47 -14.05
CA ASN A 87 7.73 -6.20 -15.23
C ASN A 87 7.61 -7.72 -15.09
N ASP A 88 8.32 -8.33 -14.16
CA ASP A 88 8.25 -9.75 -13.85
C ASP A 88 7.14 -10.10 -12.82
N TRP A 89 6.37 -9.12 -12.34
CA TRP A 89 5.34 -9.31 -11.32
C TRP A 89 3.90 -9.09 -11.80
N GLU A 90 3.69 -8.91 -13.11
CA GLU A 90 2.37 -8.64 -13.70
C GLU A 90 1.36 -9.74 -13.38
N GLU A 91 1.74 -11.01 -13.54
CA GLU A 91 0.85 -12.15 -13.33
C GLU A 91 0.36 -12.21 -11.87
N MET A 92 1.27 -12.03 -10.91
CA MET A 92 0.96 -11.91 -9.49
C MET A 92 -0.07 -10.82 -9.27
N MET A 93 0.19 -9.60 -9.75
CA MET A 93 -0.69 -8.46 -9.50
C MET A 93 -2.08 -8.64 -10.15
N VAL A 94 -2.14 -9.21 -11.35
CA VAL A 94 -3.41 -9.56 -12.02
C VAL A 94 -4.19 -10.58 -11.20
N GLY A 95 -3.52 -11.61 -10.66
CA GLY A 95 -4.09 -12.60 -9.75
C GLY A 95 -4.68 -11.98 -8.48
N THR A 96 -3.88 -11.15 -7.81
CA THR A 96 -4.25 -10.44 -6.58
C THR A 96 -5.46 -9.52 -6.79
N CYS A 97 -5.48 -8.75 -7.88
CA CYS A 97 -6.63 -7.91 -8.27
C CYS A 97 -7.93 -8.72 -8.44
N ARG A 98 -7.86 -9.89 -9.09
CA ARG A 98 -9.04 -10.79 -9.22
C ARG A 98 -9.50 -11.28 -7.86
N GLY A 99 -8.57 -11.50 -6.93
CA GLY A 99 -8.85 -11.90 -5.55
C GLY A 99 -9.63 -10.84 -4.78
N ALA A 100 -9.25 -9.57 -4.97
CA ALA A 100 -9.99 -8.41 -4.47
C ALA A 100 -11.33 -8.15 -5.19
N GLY A 101 -11.71 -8.98 -6.19
CA GLY A 101 -12.97 -8.83 -6.92
C GLY A 101 -12.98 -7.64 -7.89
N LEU A 102 -11.80 -7.28 -8.40
CA LEU A 102 -11.60 -6.35 -9.51
C LEU A 102 -11.49 -7.09 -10.85
N ALA A 103 -11.69 -6.34 -11.94
CA ALA A 103 -11.45 -6.79 -13.31
C ALA A 103 -10.15 -6.15 -13.81
N PRO A 104 -8.98 -6.82 -13.69
CA PRO A 104 -7.72 -6.28 -14.18
C PRO A 104 -7.73 -6.20 -15.70
N LEU A 105 -7.25 -5.07 -16.21
CA LEU A 105 -7.13 -4.73 -17.61
C LEU A 105 -5.67 -4.35 -17.92
N PRO A 106 -5.18 -4.64 -19.14
CA PRO A 106 -3.90 -4.11 -19.57
C PRO A 106 -3.95 -2.58 -19.58
N PHE A 107 -2.81 -1.94 -19.32
CA PHE A 107 -2.67 -0.50 -19.52
C PHE A 107 -3.00 -0.15 -20.99
N PRO A 108 -3.87 0.85 -21.24
CA PRO A 108 -4.33 1.15 -22.59
C PRO A 108 -3.21 1.79 -23.43
N GLU A 109 -3.09 1.39 -24.70
CA GLU A 109 -2.06 1.89 -25.63
C GLU A 109 -2.14 3.41 -25.85
N ASP A 110 -3.33 4.00 -25.70
CA ASP A 110 -3.56 5.45 -25.83
C ASP A 110 -3.40 6.23 -24.52
N GLY A 111 -2.95 5.56 -23.45
CA GLY A 111 -2.71 6.16 -22.14
C GLY A 111 -3.97 6.62 -21.40
N GLN A 112 -5.16 6.44 -21.97
CA GLN A 112 -6.40 6.95 -21.41
C GLN A 112 -7.09 5.91 -20.53
N ILE A 113 -7.02 6.15 -19.23
CA ILE A 113 -7.74 5.39 -18.21
C ILE A 113 -9.23 5.74 -18.26
N ARG A 114 -10.08 4.72 -18.32
CA ARG A 114 -11.53 4.88 -18.56
C ARG A 114 -12.34 4.02 -17.60
N SER A 115 -13.50 4.53 -17.23
CA SER A 115 -14.53 3.68 -16.63
C SER A 115 -15.07 2.72 -17.68
N ILE A 116 -15.38 1.49 -17.26
CA ILE A 116 -16.05 0.50 -18.11
C ILE A 116 -17.31 0.06 -17.38
N GLU A 117 -18.46 0.25 -18.04
CA GLU A 117 -19.76 -0.11 -17.46
C GLU A 117 -19.83 -1.59 -17.09
N PHE A 118 -20.56 -1.89 -16.01
CA PHE A 118 -20.85 -3.25 -15.51
C PHE A 118 -19.64 -4.07 -15.03
N VAL A 119 -18.45 -3.48 -14.94
CA VAL A 119 -17.27 -4.12 -14.34
C VAL A 119 -16.59 -3.17 -13.34
N ARG A 120 -15.63 -3.70 -12.55
CA ARG A 120 -14.79 -2.91 -11.64
C ARG A 120 -13.37 -2.84 -12.20
N PRO A 121 -13.09 -1.96 -13.18
CA PRO A 121 -11.80 -1.94 -13.85
C PRO A 121 -10.67 -1.55 -12.89
N VAL A 122 -9.53 -2.22 -13.04
CA VAL A 122 -8.25 -1.79 -12.51
C VAL A 122 -7.21 -2.01 -13.60
N TYR A 123 -6.31 -1.05 -13.78
CA TYR A 123 -5.30 -1.12 -14.82
C TYR A 123 -3.97 -1.56 -14.21
N VAL A 124 -3.30 -2.55 -14.77
CA VAL A 124 -1.96 -2.95 -14.34
C VAL A 124 -0.96 -2.43 -15.37
N ARG A 125 0.05 -1.68 -14.92
CA ARG A 125 1.17 -1.21 -15.74
C ARG A 125 2.46 -1.75 -15.16
N THR A 126 3.28 -2.33 -16.02
CA THR A 126 4.61 -2.80 -15.66
C THR A 126 5.68 -1.76 -15.94
N VAL A 127 6.78 -1.81 -15.17
CA VAL A 127 7.98 -1.02 -15.41
C VAL A 127 9.22 -1.91 -15.60
N PRO A 128 10.08 -1.63 -16.58
CA PRO A 128 11.39 -2.27 -16.68
C PRO A 128 12.28 -1.88 -15.49
N LYS A 129 13.12 -2.81 -15.03
CA LYS A 129 14.06 -2.57 -13.92
C LYS A 129 15.29 -1.74 -14.32
N ASP A 130 15.57 -1.62 -15.61
CA ASP A 130 16.67 -0.78 -16.09
C ASP A 130 16.31 0.70 -15.99
N ALA A 131 17.29 1.56 -15.66
CA ALA A 131 17.05 2.97 -15.37
C ALA A 131 16.42 3.73 -16.56
N VAL A 132 16.79 3.41 -17.79
CA VAL A 132 16.30 4.10 -18.99
C VAL A 132 14.84 3.72 -19.26
N GLY A 133 14.55 2.42 -19.26
CA GLY A 133 13.20 1.87 -19.44
C GLY A 133 12.25 2.28 -18.33
N CYS A 134 12.70 2.21 -17.07
CA CYS A 134 11.93 2.69 -15.91
C CYS A 134 11.54 4.15 -16.10
N LYS A 135 12.52 5.04 -16.35
CA LYS A 135 12.28 6.48 -16.51
C LYS A 135 11.33 6.78 -17.66
N ALA A 136 11.54 6.17 -18.82
CA ALA A 136 10.67 6.36 -19.97
C ALA A 136 9.23 5.91 -19.66
N ALA A 137 9.06 4.75 -19.01
CA ALA A 137 7.75 4.22 -18.66
C ALA A 137 7.03 5.09 -17.62
N THR A 138 7.73 5.59 -16.59
CA THR A 138 7.13 6.40 -15.52
C THR A 138 6.84 7.84 -15.97
N ASP A 139 7.71 8.45 -16.80
CA ASP A 139 7.48 9.78 -17.37
C ASP A 139 6.25 9.76 -18.30
N ALA A 140 6.13 8.71 -19.13
CA ALA A 140 4.95 8.49 -19.97
C ALA A 140 3.70 8.31 -19.10
N LEU A 141 3.74 7.44 -18.08
CA LEU A 141 2.60 7.25 -17.17
C LEU A 141 2.12 8.57 -16.55
N LEU A 142 3.05 9.37 -16.02
CA LEU A 142 2.75 10.63 -15.35
C LEU A 142 2.11 11.64 -16.31
N SER A 143 2.69 11.79 -17.51
CA SER A 143 2.22 12.75 -18.52
C SER A 143 0.91 12.33 -19.21
N GLU A 144 0.72 11.04 -19.48
CA GLU A 144 -0.48 10.51 -20.14
C GLU A 144 -1.68 10.50 -19.21
N THR A 145 -1.50 9.98 -17.99
CA THR A 145 -2.62 9.73 -17.08
C THR A 145 -2.94 10.92 -16.19
N ARG A 146 -1.96 11.79 -15.91
CA ARG A 146 -2.09 12.96 -15.01
C ARG A 146 -2.82 12.58 -13.71
N PRO A 147 -2.22 11.72 -12.88
CA PRO A 147 -2.89 11.15 -11.72
C PRO A 147 -3.36 12.23 -10.76
N SER A 148 -4.50 11.99 -10.12
CA SER A 148 -5.02 12.86 -9.06
C SER A 148 -4.21 12.72 -7.78
N LEU A 149 -3.65 11.54 -7.54
CA LEU A 149 -2.83 11.17 -6.39
C LEU A 149 -1.93 9.98 -6.74
N VAL A 150 -0.74 9.92 -6.14
CA VAL A 150 0.15 8.76 -6.20
C VAL A 150 0.30 8.14 -4.81
N LEU A 151 0.33 6.81 -4.75
CA LEU A 151 0.46 6.05 -3.51
C LEU A 151 1.53 4.98 -3.62
N SER A 152 2.45 4.88 -2.66
CA SER A 152 3.33 3.71 -2.50
C SER A 152 2.82 2.83 -1.36
N ILE A 153 2.92 1.52 -1.51
CA ILE A 153 2.67 0.56 -0.44
C ILE A 153 3.66 -0.60 -0.59
N GLU A 154 4.46 -0.83 0.45
CA GLU A 154 5.47 -1.91 0.47
C GLU A 154 6.30 -1.95 -0.81
N ARG A 155 6.86 -0.79 -1.14
CA ARG A 155 7.74 -0.61 -2.29
C ARG A 155 9.11 -0.23 -1.75
N PRO A 156 10.21 -0.91 -2.11
CA PRO A 156 11.54 -0.49 -1.69
C PRO A 156 11.81 0.97 -2.06
N GLY A 157 12.36 1.74 -1.12
CA GLY A 157 12.81 3.11 -1.34
C GLY A 157 14.33 3.20 -1.31
N ALA A 158 14.90 4.08 -2.14
CA ALA A 158 16.35 4.26 -2.16
C ALA A 158 16.83 4.93 -0.86
N ASN A 159 17.93 4.44 -0.30
CA ASN A 159 18.59 5.11 0.81
C ASN A 159 19.28 6.42 0.37
N ALA A 160 19.93 7.13 1.31
CA ALA A 160 20.61 8.40 1.03
C ALA A 160 21.76 8.31 -0.01
N ASN A 161 22.23 7.10 -0.33
CA ASN A 161 23.24 6.84 -1.35
C ASN A 161 22.64 6.39 -2.70
N GLY A 162 21.31 6.38 -2.84
CA GLY A 162 20.63 5.90 -4.04
C GLY A 162 20.62 4.38 -4.18
N LEU A 163 20.77 3.65 -3.08
CA LEU A 163 20.85 2.18 -3.07
C LEU A 163 19.65 1.57 -2.35
N TYR A 164 19.22 0.39 -2.80
CA TYR A 164 18.07 -0.33 -2.26
C TYR A 164 18.53 -1.53 -1.41
N HIS A 165 17.81 -1.75 -0.31
CA HIS A 165 18.11 -2.83 0.64
C HIS A 165 16.82 -3.40 1.25
N GLY A 166 16.83 -4.69 1.53
CA GLY A 166 15.86 -5.27 2.47
C GLY A 166 16.21 -4.89 3.90
N LEU A 167 15.25 -5.04 4.82
CA LEU A 167 15.38 -4.64 6.24
C LEU A 167 16.63 -5.22 6.93
N GLY A 168 17.01 -6.46 6.57
CA GLY A 168 18.24 -7.12 7.07
C GLY A 168 19.56 -6.54 6.55
N GLY A 169 19.53 -5.60 5.60
CA GLY A 169 20.69 -5.01 4.95
C GLY A 169 21.14 -5.71 3.66
N ARG A 170 20.37 -6.67 3.16
CA ARG A 170 20.62 -7.37 1.89
C ARG A 170 20.46 -6.39 0.72
N PRO A 171 21.45 -6.23 -0.17
CA PRO A 171 21.30 -5.42 -1.37
C PRO A 171 20.21 -5.95 -2.29
N LEU A 172 19.43 -5.03 -2.89
CA LEU A 172 18.40 -5.35 -3.89
C LEU A 172 18.81 -4.89 -5.30
N ASP A 173 20.11 -4.81 -5.57
CA ASP A 173 20.66 -4.32 -6.83
C ASP A 173 20.09 -5.12 -8.02
N GLY A 174 19.44 -4.42 -8.97
CA GLY A 174 18.83 -5.03 -10.16
C GLY A 174 17.54 -5.83 -9.89
N MET A 175 17.04 -5.87 -8.65
CA MET A 175 15.81 -6.59 -8.30
C MET A 175 14.55 -5.74 -8.42
N VAL A 176 14.69 -4.41 -8.38
CA VAL A 176 13.58 -3.44 -8.48
C VAL A 176 13.89 -2.32 -9.45
N ALA A 177 12.85 -1.77 -10.08
CA ALA A 177 12.92 -0.50 -10.80
C ALA A 177 13.01 0.69 -9.83
N ASP A 178 13.75 1.73 -10.22
CA ASP A 178 13.85 2.99 -9.47
C ASP A 178 12.56 3.79 -9.59
N LEU A 179 11.60 3.51 -8.72
CA LEU A 179 10.32 4.22 -8.67
C LEU A 179 10.39 5.50 -7.84
N ASP A 180 11.43 5.73 -7.04
CA ASP A 180 11.57 6.98 -6.28
C ASP A 180 11.51 8.22 -7.20
N GLN A 181 12.08 8.15 -8.41
CA GLN A 181 12.00 9.25 -9.38
C GLN A 181 10.56 9.55 -9.84
N PHE A 182 9.68 8.55 -9.96
CA PHE A 182 8.29 8.78 -10.35
C PHE A 182 7.56 9.61 -9.29
N PHE A 183 7.77 9.27 -8.01
CA PHE A 183 7.12 9.97 -6.91
C PHE A 183 7.68 11.38 -6.71
N ARG A 184 9.00 11.58 -6.85
CA ARG A 184 9.59 12.93 -6.86
C ARG A 184 9.02 13.78 -8.00
N ASN A 185 8.96 13.24 -9.22
CA ASN A 185 8.40 13.96 -10.37
C ASN A 185 6.90 14.27 -10.20
N ALA A 186 6.14 13.41 -9.51
CA ALA A 186 4.74 13.66 -9.18
C ALA A 186 4.60 14.82 -8.17
N GLN A 187 5.41 14.83 -7.11
CA GLN A 187 5.45 15.93 -6.13
C GLN A 187 5.88 17.26 -6.78
N GLU A 188 6.83 17.25 -7.73
CA GLU A 188 7.21 18.43 -8.51
C GLU A 188 6.05 19.00 -9.35
N GLN A 189 5.00 18.22 -9.60
CA GLN A 189 3.75 18.63 -10.28
C GLN A 189 2.59 18.85 -9.29
N ASP A 190 2.91 19.03 -8.01
CA ASP A 190 1.98 19.21 -6.90
C ASP A 190 0.98 18.03 -6.76
N ILE A 191 1.29 16.84 -7.29
CA ILE A 191 0.43 15.66 -7.15
C ILE A 191 0.70 15.06 -5.76
N PRO A 192 -0.32 14.94 -4.90
CA PRO A 192 -0.12 14.41 -3.55
C PRO A 192 0.46 12.99 -3.57
N PHE A 193 1.42 12.75 -2.68
CA PHE A 193 2.06 11.46 -2.48
C PHE A 193 1.75 10.91 -1.07
N ILE A 194 1.04 9.79 -1.02
CA ILE A 194 0.82 9.02 0.20
C ILE A 194 1.70 7.76 0.19
N ALA A 195 2.29 7.40 1.32
CA ALA A 195 3.02 6.14 1.46
C ALA A 195 2.46 5.28 2.59
N ILE A 196 2.64 3.97 2.46
CA ILE A 196 2.38 2.97 3.48
C ILE A 196 3.61 2.07 3.59
N GLY A 197 4.14 1.91 4.80
CA GLY A 197 5.33 1.11 5.08
C GLY A 197 5.34 0.61 6.53
N ASP A 198 6.19 -0.37 6.82
CA ASP A 198 6.27 -1.03 8.12
C ASP A 198 7.71 -1.32 8.63
N GLY A 199 8.74 -1.12 7.80
CA GLY A 199 10.14 -1.46 8.09
C GLY A 199 11.09 -0.26 8.15
N GLY A 200 10.83 0.78 7.37
CA GLY A 200 11.66 1.99 7.23
C GLY A 200 12.50 2.03 5.96
N ASN A 201 12.56 0.93 5.21
CA ASN A 201 13.25 0.82 3.92
C ASN A 201 12.27 0.98 2.73
N GLU A 202 11.01 1.31 3.00
CA GLU A 202 9.98 1.50 1.99
C GLU A 202 9.93 2.96 1.50
N LEU A 203 9.63 3.13 0.22
CA LEU A 203 9.46 4.40 -0.45
C LEU A 203 8.40 5.25 0.24
N GLY A 204 8.80 6.43 0.70
CA GLY A 204 7.98 7.34 1.49
C GLY A 204 8.34 7.39 2.96
N MET A 205 9.06 6.39 3.49
CA MET A 205 9.57 6.37 4.88
C MET A 205 10.61 7.46 5.17
N GLY A 206 11.04 8.22 4.14
CA GLY A 206 11.85 9.43 4.29
C GLY A 206 11.32 10.43 5.33
N VAL A 207 10.00 10.43 5.58
CA VAL A 207 9.34 11.25 6.63
C VAL A 207 9.98 11.03 8.01
N ILE A 208 10.42 9.81 8.32
CA ILE A 208 11.02 9.43 9.60
C ILE A 208 12.49 9.03 9.50
N ALA A 209 13.14 9.28 8.34
CA ALA A 209 14.51 8.82 8.08
C ALA A 209 15.54 9.26 9.13
N GLU A 210 15.41 10.46 9.68
CA GLU A 210 16.29 10.98 10.74
C GLU A 210 16.17 10.19 12.05
N ALA A 211 14.99 9.66 12.35
CA ALA A 211 14.71 8.93 13.59
C ALA A 211 15.12 7.46 13.50
N LEU A 212 15.03 6.84 12.32
CA LEU A 212 15.30 5.41 12.11
C LEU A 212 16.64 4.93 12.73
N PRO A 213 17.79 5.61 12.56
CA PRO A 213 19.07 5.16 13.13
C PRO A 213 19.10 5.08 14.67
N THR A 214 18.15 5.71 15.36
CA THR A 214 18.10 5.73 16.83
C THR A 214 17.55 4.43 17.43
N PHE A 215 16.79 3.65 16.65
CA PHE A 215 16.17 2.41 17.10
C PHE A 215 16.31 1.24 16.10
N SER A 216 16.78 1.48 14.87
CA SER A 216 17.11 0.44 13.89
C SER A 216 18.60 0.50 13.54
N PRO A 217 19.44 -0.44 14.04
CA PRO A 217 20.86 -0.47 13.72
C PRO A 217 21.15 -0.55 12.22
N LYS A 218 20.31 -1.27 11.47
CA LYS A 218 20.43 -1.41 10.01
C LYS A 218 20.13 -0.11 9.27
N ALA A 219 19.30 0.78 9.83
CA ALA A 219 19.07 2.10 9.27
C ALA A 219 20.31 3.02 9.38
N LYS A 220 21.24 2.73 10.29
CA LYS A 220 22.53 3.43 10.36
C LYS A 220 23.57 2.82 9.41
N ASP A 221 23.65 1.50 9.39
CA ASP A 221 24.62 0.74 8.60
C ASP A 221 24.02 -0.61 8.20
N CYS A 222 23.89 -0.86 6.89
CA CYS A 222 23.38 -2.11 6.37
C CYS A 222 24.33 -3.29 6.63
N GLY A 223 25.58 -3.02 7.01
CA GLY A 223 26.64 -4.00 7.27
C GLY A 223 27.53 -4.27 6.06
N ILE A 224 27.42 -3.48 4.99
CA ILE A 224 28.24 -3.62 3.77
C ILE A 224 28.98 -2.29 3.53
N PRO A 225 30.33 -2.30 3.52
CA PRO A 225 31.12 -1.09 3.35
C PRO A 225 30.71 -0.26 2.12
N GLY A 226 30.56 1.05 2.33
CA GLY A 226 30.23 2.00 1.28
C GLY A 226 28.76 2.09 0.88
N ARG A 227 27.87 1.29 1.48
CA ARG A 227 26.43 1.31 1.13
C ARG A 227 25.55 2.15 2.04
N GLY A 228 26.02 2.53 3.23
CA GLY A 228 25.21 3.29 4.20
C GLY A 228 24.17 2.42 4.91
N GLY A 229 23.10 3.02 5.45
CA GLY A 229 22.00 2.31 6.11
C GLY A 229 20.86 1.94 5.16
N VAL A 230 19.88 1.18 5.66
CA VAL A 230 18.73 0.69 4.87
C VAL A 230 17.57 1.69 4.76
N GLY A 231 17.56 2.75 5.57
CA GLY A 231 16.44 3.68 5.63
C GLY A 231 16.21 4.42 4.31
N ALA A 232 14.98 4.38 3.79
CA ALA A 232 14.60 5.09 2.58
C ALA A 232 14.68 6.61 2.78
N ALA A 233 15.14 7.33 1.76
CA ALA A 233 15.37 8.76 1.81
C ALA A 233 14.22 9.59 1.23
N THR A 234 13.51 9.07 0.22
CA THR A 234 12.37 9.78 -0.38
C THR A 234 11.21 9.83 0.59
N ALA A 235 10.75 11.04 0.92
CA ALA A 235 9.66 11.29 1.86
C ALA A 235 8.32 11.48 1.13
N ALA A 236 7.28 10.85 1.65
CA ALA A 236 5.92 11.11 1.21
C ALA A 236 5.38 12.43 1.79
N ASP A 237 4.34 12.99 1.17
CA ASP A 237 3.61 14.12 1.76
C ASP A 237 2.82 13.66 2.99
N HIS A 238 2.39 12.40 3.00
CA HIS A 238 1.72 11.78 4.12
C HIS A 238 2.06 10.29 4.24
N LEU A 239 2.41 9.85 5.44
CA LEU A 239 2.86 8.48 5.71
C LEU A 239 1.88 7.74 6.64
N ILE A 240 1.55 6.51 6.28
CA ILE A 240 0.87 5.54 7.14
C ILE A 240 1.90 4.49 7.55
N ILE A 241 2.10 4.33 8.85
CA ILE A 241 2.87 3.21 9.40
C ILE A 241 1.90 2.21 10.04
N ALA A 242 2.10 0.93 9.73
CA ALA A 242 1.42 -0.20 10.35
C ALA A 242 2.44 -1.32 10.62
N ASN A 243 2.05 -2.35 11.39
CA ASN A 243 2.93 -3.49 11.64
C ASN A 243 3.15 -4.38 10.40
N VAL A 244 2.22 -4.30 9.45
CA VAL A 244 2.24 -4.91 8.12
C VAL A 244 1.62 -3.88 7.18
N SER A 245 2.21 -3.58 6.04
CA SER A 245 1.73 -2.52 5.13
C SER A 245 0.30 -2.76 4.63
N ASN A 246 -0.06 -4.01 4.33
CA ASN A 246 -1.43 -4.42 4.01
C ASN A 246 -2.42 -4.06 5.13
N TRP A 247 -2.00 -4.10 6.40
CA TRP A 247 -2.85 -3.68 7.52
C TRP A 247 -3.06 -2.17 7.54
N GLY A 248 -2.03 -1.40 7.16
CA GLY A 248 -2.13 0.04 6.93
C GLY A 248 -3.11 0.37 5.81
N ALA A 249 -3.07 -0.38 4.71
CA ALA A 249 -4.05 -0.27 3.62
C ALA A 249 -5.47 -0.61 4.06
N THR A 250 -5.67 -1.69 4.80
CA THR A 250 -6.99 -2.05 5.34
C THR A 250 -7.51 -0.99 6.32
N GLY A 251 -6.64 -0.37 7.13
CA GLY A 251 -6.97 0.79 7.95
C GLY A 251 -7.36 2.03 7.14
N LEU A 252 -6.69 2.29 6.01
CA LEU A 252 -7.06 3.35 5.07
C LEU A 252 -8.43 3.09 4.45
N VAL A 253 -8.72 1.85 4.04
CA VAL A 253 -10.04 1.46 3.51
C VAL A 253 -11.14 1.62 4.58
N ALA A 254 -10.86 1.28 5.84
CA ALA A 254 -11.76 1.53 6.96
C ALA A 254 -12.03 3.04 7.14
N ALA A 255 -10.98 3.86 7.09
CA ALA A 255 -11.11 5.30 7.19
C ALA A 255 -11.93 5.90 6.03
N LEU A 256 -11.68 5.47 4.80
CA LEU A 256 -12.49 5.85 3.63
C LEU A 256 -13.96 5.45 3.78
N SER A 257 -14.24 4.24 4.25
CA SER A 257 -15.61 3.77 4.47
C SER A 257 -16.36 4.64 5.50
N CYS A 258 -15.69 4.98 6.61
CA CYS A 258 -16.24 5.88 7.62
C CYS A 258 -16.42 7.32 7.11
N LEU A 259 -15.41 7.87 6.43
CA LEU A 259 -15.42 9.25 5.91
C LEU A 259 -16.49 9.46 4.84
N LEU A 260 -16.73 8.44 4.01
CA LEU A 260 -17.76 8.45 2.96
C LEU A 260 -19.13 8.01 3.45
N GLU A 261 -19.25 7.63 4.73
CA GLU A 261 -20.45 7.05 5.33
C GLU A 261 -21.02 5.88 4.51
N ASN A 262 -20.13 5.07 3.91
CA ASN A 262 -20.50 4.02 2.97
C ASN A 262 -19.90 2.67 3.40
N PRO A 263 -20.70 1.75 3.98
CA PRO A 263 -20.22 0.45 4.47
C PRO A 263 -19.81 -0.52 3.35
N VAL A 264 -20.18 -0.24 2.08
CA VAL A 264 -19.82 -1.08 0.91
C VAL A 264 -18.34 -0.93 0.55
N VAL A 265 -17.72 0.19 0.92
CA VAL A 265 -16.30 0.48 0.69
C VAL A 265 -15.42 -0.51 1.45
N PHE A 266 -15.74 -0.82 2.70
CA PHE A 266 -15.00 -1.80 3.49
C PHE A 266 -15.30 -3.23 3.01
N HIS A 267 -14.26 -4.00 2.74
CA HIS A 267 -14.39 -5.34 2.19
C HIS A 267 -14.85 -6.37 3.24
N GLU A 268 -15.31 -7.53 2.77
CA GLU A 268 -15.63 -8.67 3.64
C GLU A 268 -14.36 -9.46 3.96
N PRO A 269 -14.26 -10.08 5.16
CA PRO A 269 -13.09 -10.89 5.55
C PRO A 269 -12.77 -12.04 4.59
N SER A 270 -13.79 -12.62 3.95
CA SER A 270 -13.59 -13.66 2.94
C SER A 270 -12.89 -13.15 1.68
N LEU A 271 -13.03 -11.86 1.37
CA LEU A 271 -12.36 -11.25 0.23
C LEU A 271 -10.88 -11.01 0.54
N GLU A 272 -10.54 -10.63 1.78
CA GLU A 272 -9.15 -10.52 2.26
C GLU A 272 -8.42 -11.85 2.05
N LYS A 273 -8.95 -12.92 2.64
CA LYS A 273 -8.39 -14.28 2.54
C LYS A 273 -8.22 -14.71 1.08
N ARG A 274 -9.25 -14.53 0.26
CA ARG A 274 -9.20 -14.85 -1.18
C ARG A 274 -8.12 -14.04 -1.91
N CYS A 275 -7.93 -12.77 -1.55
CA CYS A 275 -6.92 -11.92 -2.16
C CYS A 275 -5.50 -12.40 -1.84
N ILE A 276 -5.23 -12.74 -0.58
CA ILE A 276 -3.96 -13.35 -0.14
C ILE A 276 -3.71 -14.67 -0.88
N GLU A 277 -4.69 -15.58 -0.89
CA GLU A 277 -4.57 -16.89 -1.55
C GLU A 277 -4.28 -16.76 -3.05
N LEU A 278 -4.92 -15.81 -3.75
CA LEU A 278 -4.62 -15.59 -5.17
C LEU A 278 -3.29 -14.88 -5.39
N CYS A 279 -2.86 -13.97 -4.50
CA CYS A 279 -1.52 -13.39 -4.57
C CYS A 279 -0.45 -14.48 -4.59
N VAL A 280 -0.57 -15.44 -3.66
CA VAL A 280 0.33 -16.59 -3.57
C VAL A 280 0.19 -17.53 -4.77
N THR A 281 -1.04 -17.83 -5.18
CA THR A 281 -1.32 -18.71 -6.34
C THR A 281 -0.64 -18.20 -7.61
N PHE A 282 -0.56 -16.88 -7.78
CA PHE A 282 0.03 -16.24 -8.96
C PHE A 282 1.47 -15.76 -8.74
N GLY A 283 2.17 -16.30 -7.74
CA GLY A 283 3.64 -16.19 -7.60
C GLY A 283 4.13 -15.34 -6.44
N GLY A 284 3.25 -14.76 -5.63
CA GLY A 284 3.63 -14.08 -4.39
C GLY A 284 4.15 -15.06 -3.33
N VAL A 285 5.07 -14.59 -2.48
CA VAL A 285 5.60 -15.36 -1.34
C VAL A 285 5.42 -14.59 -0.03
N ASP A 286 5.27 -15.29 1.08
CA ASP A 286 5.29 -14.65 2.39
C ASP A 286 6.70 -14.15 2.73
N GLY A 287 6.82 -12.87 3.14
CA GLY A 287 8.09 -12.21 3.41
C GLY A 287 8.84 -12.74 4.64
N MET A 288 8.16 -13.42 5.57
CA MET A 288 8.81 -14.03 6.75
C MET A 288 9.20 -15.49 6.52
N PHE A 289 8.35 -16.26 5.85
CA PHE A 289 8.59 -17.68 5.56
C PHE A 289 9.39 -17.90 4.28
N MET A 290 9.51 -16.89 3.41
CA MET A 290 10.20 -16.94 2.12
C MET A 290 9.67 -18.07 1.23
N ALA A 291 8.37 -18.31 1.30
CA ALA A 291 7.69 -19.45 0.67
C ALA A 291 6.27 -19.05 0.22
N PRO A 292 5.67 -19.76 -0.75
CA PRO A 292 4.29 -19.52 -1.20
C PRO A 292 3.28 -20.08 -0.19
N GLU A 293 3.37 -19.60 1.04
CA GLU A 293 2.39 -19.84 2.10
C GLU A 293 1.27 -18.81 1.98
N PRO A 294 -0.02 -19.18 2.20
CA PRO A 294 -1.14 -18.24 2.21
C PRO A 294 -1.09 -17.34 3.46
N ALA A 295 -0.11 -16.46 3.50
CA ALA A 295 0.23 -15.59 4.61
C ALA A 295 0.77 -14.24 4.10
N VAL A 296 0.75 -13.26 5.00
CA VAL A 296 1.41 -11.96 4.83
C VAL A 296 2.17 -11.71 6.11
N ASP A 297 3.48 -11.50 6.01
CA ASP A 297 4.42 -11.36 7.11
C ASP A 297 4.25 -12.37 8.23
N GLY A 298 4.18 -13.64 7.85
CA GLY A 298 4.02 -14.76 8.78
C GLY A 298 2.64 -14.90 9.40
N ILE A 299 1.71 -13.97 9.12
CA ILE A 299 0.32 -14.02 9.58
C ILE A 299 -0.50 -14.78 8.54
N HIS A 300 -1.00 -15.95 8.92
CA HIS A 300 -1.78 -16.82 8.03
C HIS A 300 -3.11 -16.17 7.59
N ALA A 301 -3.59 -16.48 6.38
CA ALA A 301 -4.79 -15.87 5.80
C ALA A 301 -6.07 -16.08 6.64
N ASP A 302 -6.16 -17.16 7.42
CA ASP A 302 -7.25 -17.37 8.39
C ASP A 302 -7.19 -16.42 9.59
N GLU A 303 -5.99 -16.01 9.99
CA GLU A 303 -5.81 -15.00 11.02
C GLU A 303 -6.17 -13.62 10.49
N TRP A 304 -5.76 -13.28 9.26
CA TRP A 304 -6.22 -12.09 8.54
C TRP A 304 -7.75 -12.02 8.45
N PHE A 305 -8.42 -13.13 8.15
CA PHE A 305 -9.88 -13.21 8.18
C PHE A 305 -10.44 -12.79 9.55
N GLY A 306 -9.85 -13.27 10.65
CA GLY A 306 -10.24 -12.87 12.01
C GLY A 306 -10.01 -11.39 12.30
N LEU A 307 -8.85 -10.85 11.92
CA LEU A 307 -8.48 -9.44 12.10
C LEU A 307 -9.45 -8.52 11.35
N VAL A 308 -9.72 -8.81 10.08
CA VAL A 308 -10.67 -8.05 9.26
C VAL A 308 -12.09 -8.18 9.80
N THR A 309 -12.50 -9.35 10.31
CA THR A 309 -13.81 -9.52 10.96
C THR A 309 -13.98 -8.57 12.14
N ALA A 310 -12.97 -8.47 13.00
CA ALA A 310 -12.98 -7.58 14.16
C ALA A 310 -13.04 -6.10 13.75
N LEU A 311 -12.20 -5.69 12.79
CA LEU A 311 -12.17 -4.32 12.28
C LEU A 311 -13.48 -3.93 11.58
N ARG A 312 -14.05 -4.83 10.76
CA ARG A 312 -15.35 -4.64 10.11
C ARG A 312 -16.44 -4.36 11.13
N GLY A 313 -16.48 -5.13 12.23
CA GLY A 313 -17.41 -4.85 13.32
C GLY A 313 -17.30 -3.42 13.84
N SER A 314 -16.08 -2.89 13.97
CA SER A 314 -15.84 -1.51 14.41
C SER A 314 -16.30 -0.48 13.39
N VAL A 315 -16.03 -0.69 12.10
CA VAL A 315 -16.52 0.16 11.00
C VAL A 315 -18.05 0.20 10.99
N MET A 316 -18.70 -0.97 11.06
CA MET A 316 -20.16 -1.06 11.08
C MET A 316 -20.76 -0.31 12.28
N ARG A 317 -20.19 -0.46 13.48
CA ARG A 317 -20.63 0.31 14.66
C ARG A 317 -20.42 1.82 14.49
N ALA A 318 -19.31 2.25 13.90
CA ALA A 318 -19.02 3.66 13.66
C ALA A 318 -20.01 4.29 12.66
N LEU A 319 -20.49 3.49 11.71
CA LEU A 319 -21.52 3.85 10.74
C LEU A 319 -22.96 3.69 11.27
N GLY A 320 -23.13 3.39 12.56
CA GLY A 320 -24.45 3.24 13.18
C GLY A 320 -25.13 1.88 12.95
N HIS A 321 -24.42 0.89 12.41
CA HIS A 321 -24.93 -0.48 12.33
C HIS A 321 -24.57 -1.24 13.60
N SER A 322 -25.49 -1.22 14.58
CA SER A 322 -25.36 -2.01 15.81
C SER A 322 -26.62 -2.79 16.11
N THR A 323 -26.46 -3.88 16.85
CA THR A 323 -27.55 -4.66 17.42
C THR A 323 -27.45 -4.58 18.94
N ASN A 324 -28.52 -4.14 19.60
CA ASN A 324 -28.55 -4.05 21.06
C ASN A 324 -28.77 -5.43 21.72
N TRP A 325 -28.71 -5.50 23.05
CA TRP A 325 -28.90 -6.74 23.80
C TRP A 325 -30.29 -7.38 23.66
N LYS A 326 -31.28 -6.63 23.16
CA LYS A 326 -32.64 -7.11 22.84
C LYS A 326 -32.78 -7.62 21.40
N GLY A 327 -31.74 -7.48 20.58
CA GLY A 327 -31.77 -7.85 19.17
C GLY A 327 -32.25 -6.74 18.24
N ASP A 328 -32.52 -5.53 18.72
CA ASP A 328 -32.94 -4.43 17.85
C ASP A 328 -31.72 -3.86 17.11
N SER A 329 -31.86 -3.68 15.79
CA SER A 329 -30.87 -3.02 14.95
C SER A 329 -31.15 -1.51 14.84
N GLY A 330 -30.09 -0.71 14.92
CA GLY A 330 -30.22 0.74 14.77
C GLY A 330 -28.94 1.51 15.11
N ASP A 331 -29.01 2.81 14.85
CA ASP A 331 -27.94 3.75 15.18
C ASP A 331 -27.91 4.02 16.68
N TRP A 332 -26.98 3.36 17.37
CA TRP A 332 -26.74 3.54 18.80
C TRP A 332 -25.95 4.81 19.12
N ARG A 333 -25.42 5.52 18.11
CA ARG A 333 -24.74 6.79 18.31
C ARG A 333 -25.77 7.74 18.91
N GLN A 334 -25.71 7.90 20.24
CA GLN A 334 -26.42 8.97 20.91
C GLN A 334 -25.90 10.24 20.27
N ILE A 335 -26.73 10.91 19.46
CA ILE A 335 -26.42 12.21 18.89
C ILE A 335 -25.97 13.07 20.07
N LYS A 336 -24.67 13.34 20.16
CA LYS A 336 -24.10 14.29 21.11
C LYS A 336 -24.13 15.66 20.50
#